data_AF-A0A8T4SF11-F1
#
_entry.id   AF-A0A8T4SF11-F1
#
_cell.length_a   1.000
_cell.length_b   1.000
_cell.length_c   1.000
_cell.angle_alpha   90.00
_cell.angle_beta   90.00
_cell.angle_gamma   90.00
#
_symmetry.space_group_name_H-M   'P 1'
#
loop_
_entity.id
_entity.type
_entity.pdbx_description
1 polymer ?
#
loop_
_entity_poly.entity_id
_entity_poly.type
_entity_poly.pdbx_seq_one_letter_code
_entity_poly.pdbx_strand_id
1 'polypeptide(L)'
;MEIKKMFGVLVAALFVLSLLPFALAENLPANDVKDKVSEVKDKKEKINDFKEAIKEQSGKVETAKGHVEEAKKALKEVKDREEYTQAKGILIEARQNLVEKKNELLKVRKEFNQCKQDKECLMEHAPYRIVVRENLLRMADVVLAHLEQMKQRVELSAMTAEEKTQLKTGLEERMTKIREAKDLILNAGADATKEEVNNAIKLIREAWKDTQKTLSHTKEKLNEASLGNVVEKLEKLESKFARV
;
A
#
# COMPACT_ATOMS: atom_id res chain seq x y z
N MET A 1 3.38 14.13 9.68
CA MET A 1 3.57 13.03 8.71
C MET A 1 2.54 13.22 7.59
N GLU A 2 2.98 13.56 6.36
CA GLU A 2 2.05 13.94 5.28
C GLU A 2 1.06 12.80 4.96
N ILE A 3 -0.23 13.11 4.82
CA ILE A 3 -1.32 12.22 4.35
C ILE A 3 -0.90 11.43 3.08
N LYS A 4 0.04 11.99 2.31
CA LYS A 4 0.64 11.45 1.08
C LYS A 4 1.48 10.19 1.28
N LYS A 5 2.23 10.08 2.39
CA LYS A 5 3.00 8.84 2.71
C LYS A 5 2.07 7.74 3.25
N MET A 6 0.95 8.13 3.87
CA MET A 6 -0.03 7.18 4.38
C MET A 6 -0.76 6.44 3.26
N PHE A 7 -1.06 7.07 2.11
CA PHE A 7 -1.77 6.39 1.02
C PHE A 7 -0.96 5.26 0.37
N GLY A 8 0.32 5.50 0.06
CA GLY A 8 1.20 4.46 -0.49
C GLY A 8 1.43 3.30 0.49
N VAL A 9 1.57 3.59 1.78
CA VAL A 9 1.68 2.59 2.85
C VAL A 9 0.37 1.82 3.03
N LEU A 10 -0.79 2.49 2.92
CA LEU A 10 -2.10 1.87 3.05
C LEU A 10 -2.41 0.91 1.89
N VAL A 11 -2.13 1.30 0.64
CA VAL A 11 -2.29 0.40 -0.52
C VAL A 11 -1.32 -0.78 -0.44
N ALA A 12 -0.08 -0.56 -0.03
CA ALA A 12 0.89 -1.64 0.18
C ALA A 12 0.48 -2.58 1.32
N ALA A 13 -0.04 -2.04 2.44
CA ALA A 13 -0.55 -2.82 3.56
C ALA A 13 -1.78 -3.65 3.15
N LEU A 14 -2.70 -3.07 2.38
CA LEU A 14 -3.84 -3.79 1.79
C LEU A 14 -3.37 -4.94 0.88
N PHE A 15 -2.29 -4.74 0.11
CA PHE A 15 -1.68 -5.77 -0.73
C PHE A 15 -1.10 -6.93 0.09
N VAL A 16 -0.44 -6.62 1.21
CA VAL A 16 0.11 -7.67 2.09
C VAL A 16 -1.03 -8.40 2.81
N LEU A 17 -2.07 -7.69 3.23
CA LEU A 17 -3.24 -8.24 3.92
C LEU A 17 -4.17 -9.05 3.01
N SER A 18 -4.22 -8.76 1.71
CA SER A 18 -4.99 -9.53 0.73
C SER A 18 -4.29 -10.81 0.27
N LEU A 19 -2.96 -10.88 0.38
CA LEU A 19 -2.20 -12.08 -0.02
C LEU A 19 -2.12 -13.16 1.04
N LEU A 20 -2.25 -12.78 2.32
CA LEU A 20 -2.18 -13.73 3.43
C LEU A 20 -3.25 -14.82 3.34
N PRO A 21 -4.53 -14.53 3.03
CA PRO A 21 -5.55 -15.57 2.94
C PRO A 21 -5.47 -16.43 1.68
N PHE A 22 -4.92 -15.91 0.59
CA PHE A 22 -4.81 -16.66 -0.65
C PHE A 22 -3.75 -17.77 -0.57
N ALA A 23 -2.66 -17.50 0.15
CA ALA A 23 -1.65 -18.50 0.48
C ALA A 23 -2.12 -19.56 1.50
N LEU A 24 -3.36 -19.49 1.98
CA LEU A 24 -4.00 -20.50 2.84
C LEU A 24 -4.87 -21.49 2.05
N ALA A 25 -5.53 -21.07 0.97
CA ALA A 25 -6.48 -21.88 0.21
C ALA A 25 -5.83 -22.97 -0.69
N GLU A 26 -4.59 -23.34 -0.39
CA GLU A 26 -3.65 -24.13 -1.20
C GLU A 26 -4.00 -25.63 -1.25
N ASN A 27 -4.86 -26.14 -0.37
CA ASN A 27 -5.09 -27.59 -0.18
C ASN A 27 -6.56 -28.05 -0.27
N LEU A 28 -7.47 -27.25 -0.86
CA LEU A 28 -8.89 -27.62 -0.95
C LEU A 28 -9.37 -27.87 -2.38
N PRO A 29 -10.10 -28.97 -2.64
CA PRO A 29 -10.79 -29.19 -3.90
C PRO A 29 -11.95 -28.19 -4.09
N ALA A 30 -12.15 -27.73 -5.33
CA ALA A 30 -13.11 -26.67 -5.67
C ALA A 30 -14.59 -27.04 -5.43
N ASN A 31 -14.91 -28.32 -5.25
CA ASN A 31 -16.28 -28.81 -5.18
C ASN A 31 -16.94 -28.67 -3.79
N ASP A 32 -16.17 -28.53 -2.71
CA ASP A 32 -16.71 -28.47 -1.32
C ASP A 32 -17.19 -27.06 -0.90
N VAL A 33 -17.12 -26.07 -1.79
CA VAL A 33 -17.38 -24.65 -1.49
C VAL A 33 -18.87 -24.30 -1.52
N LYS A 34 -19.69 -25.13 -2.18
CA LYS A 34 -21.07 -24.77 -2.56
C LYS A 34 -22.06 -24.74 -1.39
N ASP A 35 -21.80 -25.51 -0.32
CA ASP A 35 -22.77 -25.72 0.76
C ASP A 35 -22.54 -24.88 2.03
N LYS A 36 -21.49 -24.05 2.11
CA LYS A 36 -21.11 -23.33 3.35
C LYS A 36 -21.21 -21.79 3.31
N VAL A 37 -21.92 -21.23 2.32
CA VAL A 37 -22.04 -19.76 2.13
C VAL A 37 -22.80 -19.05 3.27
N SER A 38 -23.64 -19.76 4.04
CA SER A 38 -24.42 -19.18 5.15
C SER A 38 -23.68 -19.07 6.50
N GLU A 39 -22.55 -19.75 6.68
CA GLU A 39 -21.72 -19.69 7.91
C GLU A 39 -20.64 -18.58 7.88
N VAL A 40 -20.60 -17.78 6.82
CA VAL A 40 -19.49 -16.86 6.53
C VAL A 40 -19.44 -15.62 7.44
N LYS A 41 -20.54 -15.26 8.12
CA LYS A 41 -20.59 -14.05 8.98
C LYS A 41 -19.77 -14.19 10.26
N ASP A 42 -19.92 -15.30 11.00
CA ASP A 42 -19.25 -15.49 12.29
C ASP A 42 -17.75 -15.77 12.12
N LYS A 43 -17.36 -16.31 10.95
CA LYS A 43 -15.94 -16.60 10.62
C LYS A 43 -15.19 -15.38 10.09
N LYS A 44 -15.91 -14.36 9.58
CA LYS A 44 -15.35 -13.04 9.19
C LYS A 44 -14.80 -12.28 10.38
N GLU A 45 -15.39 -12.46 11.56
CA GLU A 45 -15.01 -11.79 12.80
C GLU A 45 -13.63 -12.25 13.28
N LYS A 46 -13.40 -13.57 13.41
CA LYS A 46 -12.08 -14.13 13.80
C LYS A 46 -10.94 -13.73 12.87
N ILE A 47 -11.20 -13.60 11.57
CA ILE A 47 -10.19 -13.16 10.60
C ILE A 47 -9.92 -11.68 10.72
N ASN A 48 -10.96 -10.87 10.95
CA ASN A 48 -10.79 -9.47 11.24
C ASN A 48 -9.97 -9.30 12.51
N ASP A 49 -10.19 -10.11 13.54
CA ASP A 49 -9.39 -10.10 14.77
C ASP A 49 -7.92 -10.44 14.48
N PHE A 50 -7.64 -11.48 13.68
CA PHE A 50 -6.27 -11.82 13.28
C PHE A 50 -5.63 -10.74 12.38
N LYS A 51 -6.40 -10.14 11.48
CA LYS A 51 -5.92 -9.05 10.61
C LYS A 51 -5.65 -7.79 11.41
N GLU A 52 -6.51 -7.47 12.37
CA GLU A 52 -6.33 -6.36 13.29
C GLU A 52 -5.11 -6.61 14.18
N ALA A 53 -4.93 -7.83 14.70
CA ALA A 53 -3.73 -8.21 15.45
C ALA A 53 -2.46 -8.07 14.60
N ILE A 54 -2.44 -8.56 13.35
CA ILE A 54 -1.28 -8.39 12.45
C ILE A 54 -1.05 -6.92 12.12
N LYS A 55 -2.11 -6.14 11.86
CA LYS A 55 -2.03 -4.71 11.55
C LYS A 55 -1.51 -3.91 12.74
N GLU A 56 -2.00 -4.20 13.93
CA GLU A 56 -1.56 -3.60 15.19
C GLU A 56 -0.08 -3.91 15.45
N GLN A 57 0.32 -5.19 15.32
CA GLN A 57 1.72 -5.59 15.50
C GLN A 57 2.64 -5.01 14.43
N SER A 58 2.19 -4.93 13.18
CA SER A 58 2.93 -4.25 12.11
C SER A 58 3.07 -2.75 12.39
N GLY A 59 2.05 -2.10 12.96
CA GLY A 59 2.11 -0.72 13.40
C GLY A 59 3.16 -0.52 14.49
N LYS A 60 3.18 -1.39 15.51
CA LYS A 60 4.19 -1.38 16.58
C LYS A 60 5.62 -1.53 16.04
N VAL A 61 5.83 -2.40 15.06
CA VAL A 61 7.14 -2.55 14.38
C VAL A 61 7.55 -1.28 13.66
N GLU A 62 6.63 -0.60 12.98
CA GLU A 62 6.95 0.63 12.23
C GLU A 62 7.27 1.79 13.17
N THR A 63 6.54 1.94 14.28
CA THR A 63 6.87 2.88 15.35
C THR A 63 8.25 2.59 15.95
N ALA A 64 8.56 1.33 16.24
CA ALA A 64 9.88 0.94 16.77
C ALA A 64 11.02 1.25 15.79
N LYS A 65 10.81 1.10 14.47
CA LYS A 65 11.79 1.55 13.46
C LYS A 65 11.98 3.06 13.49
N GLY A 66 10.90 3.82 13.67
CA GLY A 66 10.94 5.27 13.84
C GLY A 66 11.87 5.68 14.98
N HIS A 67 11.70 5.07 16.15
CA HIS A 67 12.55 5.32 17.32
C HIS A 67 14.04 4.97 17.06
N VAL A 68 14.33 3.91 16.31
CA VAL A 68 15.71 3.57 15.93
C VAL A 68 16.32 4.64 15.03
N GLU A 69 15.57 5.16 14.06
CA GLU A 69 16.07 6.20 13.16
C GLU A 69 16.25 7.54 13.88
N GLU A 70 15.36 7.88 14.81
CA GLU A 70 15.51 9.06 15.68
C GLU A 70 16.73 8.93 16.59
N ALA A 71 16.90 7.79 17.26
CA ALA A 71 18.08 7.52 18.10
C ALA A 71 19.40 7.55 17.31
N LYS A 72 19.39 7.07 16.06
CA LYS A 72 20.57 7.19 15.16
C LYS A 72 20.91 8.63 14.81
N LYS A 73 19.90 9.48 14.59
CA LYS A 73 20.12 10.90 14.30
C LYS A 73 20.67 11.62 15.52
N ALA A 74 20.05 11.42 16.69
CA ALA A 74 20.54 11.97 17.94
C ALA A 74 22.00 11.58 18.20
N LEU A 75 22.35 10.30 18.03
CA LEU A 75 23.73 9.83 18.21
C LEU A 75 24.74 10.50 17.25
N LYS A 76 24.33 10.92 16.04
CA LYS A 76 25.19 11.60 15.07
C LYS A 76 25.40 13.08 15.39
N GLU A 77 24.47 13.69 16.11
CA GLU A 77 24.49 15.11 16.44
C GLU A 77 25.25 15.40 17.73
N VAL A 78 25.42 14.37 18.57
CA VAL A 78 26.17 14.45 19.82
C VAL A 78 27.68 14.58 19.57
N LYS A 79 28.28 15.59 20.18
CA LYS A 79 29.74 15.86 20.12
C LYS A 79 30.46 15.53 21.43
N ASP A 80 29.72 15.48 22.54
CA ASP A 80 30.26 15.18 23.86
C ASP A 80 30.34 13.67 24.13
N ARG A 81 31.35 13.24 24.91
CA ARG A 81 31.65 11.82 25.16
C ARG A 81 30.67 11.15 26.12
N GLU A 82 30.17 11.87 27.12
CA GLU A 82 29.18 11.34 28.07
C GLU A 82 27.80 11.24 27.40
N GLU A 83 27.40 12.30 26.70
CA GLU A 83 26.17 12.31 25.90
C GLU A 83 26.20 11.21 24.83
N TYR A 84 27.36 10.94 24.23
CA TYR A 84 27.50 9.90 23.20
C TYR A 84 27.24 8.51 23.79
N THR A 85 27.70 8.27 25.02
CA THR A 85 27.51 6.99 25.71
C THR A 85 26.05 6.78 26.06
N GLN A 86 25.35 7.82 26.51
CA GLN A 86 23.91 7.79 26.77
C GLN A 86 23.10 7.58 25.48
N ALA A 87 23.38 8.36 24.42
CA ALA A 87 22.72 8.20 23.12
C ALA A 87 22.95 6.82 22.50
N LYS A 88 24.13 6.22 22.72
CA LYS A 88 24.44 4.86 22.29
C LYS A 88 23.61 3.83 23.07
N GLY A 89 23.40 4.03 24.37
CA GLY A 89 22.50 3.21 25.19
C GLY A 89 21.07 3.21 24.64
N ILE A 90 20.52 4.41 24.39
CA ILE A 90 19.18 4.60 23.80
C ILE A 90 19.06 3.89 22.44
N LEU A 91 20.09 3.98 21.59
CA LEU A 91 20.08 3.28 20.29
C LEU A 91 20.08 1.75 20.45
N ILE A 92 20.78 1.21 21.44
CA ILE A 92 20.81 -0.23 21.72
C ILE A 92 19.43 -0.70 22.18
N GLU A 93 18.81 0.01 23.12
CA GLU A 93 17.46 -0.29 23.62
C GLU A 93 16.42 -0.23 22.49
N ALA A 94 16.46 0.81 21.66
CA ALA A 94 15.56 0.95 20.51
C ALA A 94 15.72 -0.23 19.52
N ARG A 95 16.95 -0.71 19.31
CA ARG A 95 17.22 -1.89 18.46
C ARG A 95 16.68 -3.18 19.08
N GLN A 96 16.85 -3.38 20.38
CA GLN A 96 16.32 -4.54 21.09
C GLN A 96 14.80 -4.58 21.00
N ASN A 97 14.13 -3.46 21.27
CA ASN A 97 12.68 -3.33 21.15
C ASN A 97 12.20 -3.63 19.71
N LEU A 98 12.89 -3.15 18.68
CA LEU A 98 12.55 -3.48 17.30
C LEU A 98 12.69 -4.99 17.01
N VAL A 99 13.70 -5.66 17.57
CA VAL A 99 13.88 -7.11 17.42
C VAL A 99 12.75 -7.86 18.13
N GLU A 100 12.38 -7.46 19.34
CA GLU A 100 11.26 -8.03 20.08
C GLU A 100 9.94 -7.92 19.30
N LYS A 101 9.61 -6.73 18.79
CA LYS A 101 8.39 -6.52 18.00
C LYS A 101 8.40 -7.30 16.69
N LYS A 102 9.56 -7.47 16.04
CA LYS A 102 9.68 -8.38 14.89
C LYS A 102 9.41 -9.83 15.28
N ASN A 103 9.91 -10.28 16.42
CA ASN A 103 9.70 -11.65 16.90
C ASN A 103 8.24 -11.89 17.29
N GLU A 104 7.56 -10.92 17.91
CA GLU A 104 6.12 -10.97 18.18
C GLU A 104 5.32 -11.12 16.88
N LEU A 105 5.60 -10.28 15.87
CA LEU A 105 4.97 -10.39 14.56
C LEU A 105 5.23 -11.75 13.89
N LEU A 106 6.45 -12.29 14.03
CA LEU A 106 6.79 -13.61 13.51
C LEU A 106 6.05 -14.74 14.25
N LYS A 107 5.82 -14.62 15.57
CA LYS A 107 5.03 -15.60 16.33
C LYS A 107 3.58 -15.63 15.85
N VAL A 108 2.92 -14.47 15.77
CA VAL A 108 1.56 -14.35 15.23
C VAL A 108 1.48 -14.93 13.81
N ARG A 109 2.51 -14.68 12.99
CA ARG A 109 2.59 -15.25 11.63
C ARG A 109 2.83 -16.76 11.61
N LYS A 110 3.56 -17.31 12.58
CA LYS A 110 3.78 -18.75 12.73
C LYS A 110 2.52 -19.46 13.19
N GLU A 111 1.82 -18.91 14.18
CA GLU A 111 0.52 -19.41 14.65
C GLU A 111 -0.49 -19.42 13.49
N PHE A 112 -0.50 -18.35 12.69
CA PHE A 112 -1.27 -18.29 11.46
C PHE A 112 -0.85 -19.34 10.42
N ASN A 113 0.44 -19.59 10.25
CA ASN A 113 0.95 -20.61 9.33
C ASN A 113 0.71 -22.03 9.82
N GLN A 114 0.64 -22.29 11.12
CA GLN A 114 0.32 -23.61 11.67
C GLN A 114 -1.12 -24.01 11.36
N CYS A 115 -2.03 -23.03 11.27
CA CYS A 115 -3.39 -23.22 10.76
C CYS A 115 -3.41 -23.78 9.31
N LYS A 116 -2.34 -23.59 8.50
CA LYS A 116 -2.24 -24.17 7.14
C LYS A 116 -2.16 -25.69 7.11
N GLN A 117 -1.75 -26.32 8.20
CA GLN A 117 -1.52 -27.77 8.25
C GLN A 117 -2.76 -28.53 8.76
N ASP A 118 -3.75 -27.82 9.30
CA ASP A 118 -4.97 -28.39 9.81
C ASP A 118 -6.08 -28.34 8.75
N LYS A 119 -6.63 -29.50 8.38
CA LYS A 119 -7.68 -29.63 7.35
C LYS A 119 -8.99 -28.97 7.78
N GLU A 120 -9.28 -28.90 9.08
CA GLU A 120 -10.47 -28.20 9.59
C GLU A 120 -10.32 -26.69 9.45
N CYS A 121 -9.14 -26.13 9.74
CA CYS A 121 -8.84 -24.73 9.46
C CYS A 121 -8.91 -24.44 7.94
N LEU A 122 -8.36 -25.33 7.10
CA LEU A 122 -8.42 -25.21 5.63
C LEU A 122 -9.84 -25.21 5.07
N MET A 123 -10.76 -26.08 5.50
CA MET A 123 -12.14 -26.09 4.98
C MET A 123 -12.96 -24.85 5.32
N GLU A 124 -12.59 -24.12 6.38
CA GLU A 124 -13.12 -22.79 6.63
C GLU A 124 -12.59 -21.75 5.62
N HIS A 125 -11.54 -22.06 4.85
CA HIS A 125 -10.82 -21.12 3.99
C HIS A 125 -11.36 -20.90 2.55
N ALA A 126 -12.37 -21.66 2.11
CA ALA A 126 -13.03 -21.44 0.80
C ALA A 126 -13.63 -20.03 0.59
N PRO A 127 -14.35 -19.40 1.56
CA PRO A 127 -14.84 -18.02 1.44
C PRO A 127 -13.72 -16.96 1.30
N TYR A 128 -12.46 -17.33 1.52
CA TYR A 128 -11.36 -16.39 1.44
C TYR A 128 -10.96 -16.07 0.00
N ARG A 129 -11.23 -16.96 -0.97
CA ARG A 129 -11.06 -16.61 -2.39
C ARG A 129 -11.98 -15.45 -2.77
N ILE A 130 -13.22 -15.48 -2.27
CA ILE A 130 -14.21 -14.42 -2.44
C ILE A 130 -13.72 -13.13 -1.78
N VAL A 131 -13.25 -13.17 -0.53
CA VAL A 131 -12.74 -11.98 0.18
C VAL A 131 -11.48 -11.40 -0.46
N VAL A 132 -10.57 -12.24 -0.95
CA VAL A 132 -9.36 -11.78 -1.66
C VAL A 132 -9.75 -11.11 -2.97
N ARG A 133 -10.65 -11.73 -3.73
CA ARG A 133 -11.22 -11.16 -4.96
C ARG A 133 -11.83 -9.79 -4.71
N GLU A 134 -12.74 -9.67 -3.74
CA GLU A 134 -13.38 -8.40 -3.37
C GLU A 134 -12.36 -7.32 -2.98
N ASN A 135 -11.32 -7.70 -2.22
CA ASN A 135 -10.27 -6.75 -1.83
C ASN A 135 -9.43 -6.29 -3.02
N LEU A 136 -9.11 -7.19 -3.96
CA LEU A 136 -8.38 -6.82 -5.17
C LEU A 136 -9.21 -5.88 -6.06
N LEU A 137 -10.52 -6.14 -6.19
CA LEU A 137 -11.44 -5.26 -6.91
C LEU A 137 -11.51 -3.87 -6.27
N ARG A 138 -11.70 -3.80 -4.94
CA ARG A 138 -11.71 -2.53 -4.20
C ARG A 138 -10.39 -1.79 -4.35
N MET A 139 -9.27 -2.50 -4.35
CA MET A 139 -7.95 -1.89 -4.54
C MET A 139 -7.80 -1.31 -5.95
N ALA A 140 -8.23 -2.05 -6.97
CA ALA A 140 -8.24 -1.55 -8.35
C ALA A 140 -9.09 -0.26 -8.44
N ASP A 141 -10.25 -0.21 -7.79
CA ASP A 141 -11.11 0.99 -7.75
C ASP A 141 -10.42 2.18 -7.09
N VAL A 142 -9.75 1.97 -5.95
CA VAL A 142 -9.00 3.02 -5.25
C VAL A 142 -7.86 3.55 -6.11
N VAL A 143 -7.14 2.67 -6.82
CA VAL A 143 -6.06 3.05 -7.74
C VAL A 143 -6.61 3.86 -8.92
N LEU A 144 -7.71 3.40 -9.53
CA LEU A 144 -8.37 4.10 -10.63
C LEU A 144 -8.86 5.49 -10.21
N ALA A 145 -9.47 5.62 -9.04
CA ALA A 145 -9.92 6.90 -8.51
C ALA A 145 -8.74 7.88 -8.31
N HIS A 146 -7.60 7.38 -7.82
CA HIS A 146 -6.42 8.21 -7.62
C HIS A 146 -5.76 8.65 -8.95
N LEU A 147 -5.72 7.76 -9.94
CA LEU A 147 -5.26 8.08 -11.29
C LEU A 147 -6.14 9.16 -11.95
N GLU A 148 -7.47 9.03 -11.83
CA GLU A 148 -8.42 10.02 -12.35
C GLU A 148 -8.24 11.39 -11.66
N GLN A 149 -8.09 11.39 -10.34
CA GLN A 149 -7.79 12.61 -9.59
C GLN A 149 -6.49 13.26 -10.08
N MET A 150 -5.46 12.48 -10.38
CA MET A 150 -4.22 13.03 -10.93
C MET A 150 -4.38 13.56 -12.36
N LYS A 151 -5.15 12.88 -13.21
CA LYS A 151 -5.49 13.35 -14.55
C LYS A 151 -6.18 14.73 -14.51
N GLN A 152 -7.13 14.91 -13.59
CA GLN A 152 -7.78 16.20 -13.35
C GLN A 152 -6.79 17.28 -12.90
N ARG A 153 -5.84 16.95 -12.01
CA ARG A 153 -4.81 17.90 -11.58
C ARG A 153 -3.85 18.31 -12.71
N VAL A 154 -3.50 17.38 -13.60
CA VAL A 154 -2.73 17.69 -14.82
C VAL A 154 -3.51 18.66 -15.69
N GLU A 155 -4.82 18.43 -15.85
CA GLU A 155 -5.64 19.31 -16.68
C GLU A 155 -5.71 20.76 -16.16
N LEU A 156 -5.89 20.91 -14.85
CA LEU A 156 -6.00 22.21 -14.19
C LEU A 156 -4.64 22.91 -13.99
N SER A 157 -3.53 22.26 -14.35
CA SER A 157 -2.19 22.83 -14.17
C SER A 157 -1.90 23.93 -15.19
N ALA A 158 -0.89 24.75 -14.93
CA ALA A 158 -0.40 25.76 -15.89
C ALA A 158 0.65 25.22 -16.87
N MET A 159 0.76 23.90 -16.99
CA MET A 159 1.67 23.26 -17.93
C MET A 159 1.27 23.54 -19.38
N THR A 160 2.22 23.35 -20.30
CA THR A 160 1.94 23.48 -21.73
C THR A 160 0.96 22.41 -22.22
N ALA A 161 0.26 22.68 -23.32
CA ALA A 161 -0.70 21.74 -23.89
C ALA A 161 -0.05 20.40 -24.27
N GLU A 162 1.20 20.44 -24.76
CA GLU A 162 1.97 19.26 -25.12
C GLU A 162 2.28 18.39 -23.90
N GLU A 163 2.83 18.98 -22.84
CA GLU A 163 3.14 18.23 -21.61
C GLU A 163 1.89 17.68 -20.94
N LYS A 164 0.78 18.44 -20.91
CA LYS A 164 -0.52 17.96 -20.43
C LYS A 164 -0.96 16.73 -21.20
N THR A 165 -0.84 16.77 -22.52
CA THR A 165 -1.22 15.66 -23.39
C THR A 165 -0.37 14.42 -23.08
N GLN A 166 0.95 14.56 -23.03
CA GLN A 166 1.85 13.44 -22.71
C GLN A 166 1.54 12.80 -21.36
N LEU A 167 1.37 13.61 -20.31
CA LEU A 167 1.06 13.10 -18.97
C LEU A 167 -0.32 12.45 -18.88
N LYS A 168 -1.33 13.04 -19.53
CA LYS A 168 -2.68 12.46 -19.60
C LYS A 168 -2.68 11.10 -20.30
N THR A 169 -2.02 10.99 -21.46
CA THR A 169 -1.91 9.73 -22.19
C THR A 169 -1.25 8.66 -21.31
N GLY A 170 -0.14 9.00 -20.64
CA GLY A 170 0.54 8.08 -19.73
C GLY A 170 -0.33 7.62 -18.55
N LEU A 171 -1.18 8.50 -18.00
CA LEU A 171 -2.14 8.15 -16.96
C LEU A 171 -3.26 7.26 -17.50
N GLU A 172 -3.81 7.56 -18.68
CA GLU A 172 -4.87 6.79 -19.33
C GLU A 172 -4.44 5.36 -19.65
N GLU A 173 -3.23 5.18 -20.20
CA GLU A 173 -2.66 3.86 -20.44
C GLU A 173 -2.61 3.02 -19.16
N ARG A 174 -2.32 3.63 -18.01
CA ARG A 174 -2.20 2.94 -16.71
C ARG A 174 -3.57 2.62 -16.15
N MET A 175 -4.54 3.52 -16.33
CA MET A 175 -5.94 3.24 -16.01
C MET A 175 -6.45 2.03 -16.82
N THR A 176 -6.12 1.95 -18.11
CA THR A 176 -6.49 0.80 -18.96
C THR A 176 -5.90 -0.50 -18.42
N LYS A 177 -4.60 -0.56 -18.11
CA LYS A 177 -3.98 -1.76 -17.52
C LYS A 177 -4.64 -2.19 -16.20
N ILE A 178 -5.00 -1.24 -15.34
CA ILE A 178 -5.69 -1.54 -14.07
C ILE A 178 -7.13 -2.04 -14.33
N ARG A 179 -7.84 -1.48 -15.32
CA ARG A 179 -9.16 -1.98 -15.74
C ARG A 179 -9.09 -3.38 -16.30
N GLU A 180 -8.13 -3.67 -17.18
CA GLU A 180 -7.91 -5.02 -17.71
C GLU A 180 -7.64 -6.03 -16.58
N ALA A 181 -6.77 -5.68 -15.63
CA ALA A 181 -6.51 -6.53 -14.47
C ALA A 181 -7.75 -6.72 -13.59
N LYS A 182 -8.59 -5.68 -13.43
CA LYS A 182 -9.86 -5.75 -12.72
C LYS A 182 -10.86 -6.65 -13.45
N ASP A 183 -10.95 -6.55 -14.77
CA ASP A 183 -11.87 -7.32 -15.61
C ASP A 183 -11.50 -8.80 -15.60
N LEU A 184 -10.21 -9.14 -15.60
CA LEU A 184 -9.75 -10.52 -15.39
C LEU A 184 -10.26 -11.11 -14.07
N ILE A 185 -10.26 -10.33 -12.99
CA ILE A 185 -10.77 -10.75 -11.67
C ILE A 185 -12.29 -10.88 -11.66
N LEU A 186 -12.98 -9.99 -12.36
CA LEU A 186 -14.43 -10.05 -12.51
C LEU A 186 -14.83 -11.31 -13.29
N ASN A 187 -14.17 -11.55 -14.42
CA ASN A 187 -14.43 -12.66 -15.33
C ASN A 187 -14.09 -14.03 -14.74
N ALA A 188 -13.04 -14.12 -13.92
CA ALA A 188 -12.69 -15.36 -13.22
C ALA A 188 -13.77 -15.81 -12.21
N GLY A 189 -14.74 -14.94 -11.86
CA GLY A 189 -15.88 -15.31 -11.04
C GLY A 189 -15.52 -15.66 -9.59
N ALA A 190 -16.47 -16.26 -8.87
CA ALA A 190 -16.21 -16.80 -7.52
C ALA A 190 -15.37 -18.09 -7.55
N ASP A 191 -15.32 -18.73 -8.72
CA ASP A 191 -14.71 -20.05 -8.93
C ASP A 191 -13.26 -19.97 -9.43
N ALA A 192 -12.70 -18.75 -9.48
CA ALA A 192 -11.36 -18.47 -9.95
C ALA A 192 -10.32 -19.43 -9.36
N THR A 193 -9.53 -20.03 -10.24
CA THR A 193 -8.45 -20.94 -9.87
C THR A 193 -7.31 -20.18 -9.20
N LYS A 194 -6.43 -20.94 -8.53
CA LYS A 194 -5.24 -20.40 -7.85
C LYS A 194 -4.38 -19.55 -8.80
N GLU A 195 -4.16 -20.07 -9.99
CA GLU A 195 -3.31 -19.45 -11.00
C GLU A 195 -3.93 -18.17 -11.54
N GLU A 196 -5.24 -18.17 -11.79
CA GLU A 196 -5.96 -16.97 -12.28
C GLU A 196 -5.88 -15.82 -11.28
N VAL A 197 -6.14 -16.08 -9.99
CA VAL A 197 -6.07 -15.04 -8.96
C VAL A 197 -4.62 -14.59 -8.74
N ASN A 198 -3.63 -15.49 -8.77
CA ASN A 198 -2.22 -15.11 -8.65
C ASN A 198 -1.73 -14.27 -9.84
N ASN A 199 -2.17 -14.61 -11.04
CA ASN A 199 -1.88 -13.84 -12.24
C ASN A 199 -2.52 -12.45 -12.14
N ALA A 200 -3.78 -12.36 -11.71
CA ALA A 200 -4.44 -11.08 -11.49
C ALA A 200 -3.75 -10.23 -10.42
N ILE A 201 -3.37 -10.83 -9.30
CA ILE A 201 -2.55 -10.17 -8.26
C ILE A 201 -1.26 -9.62 -8.85
N LYS A 202 -0.53 -10.43 -9.62
CA LYS A 202 0.75 -10.03 -10.21
C LYS A 202 0.55 -8.86 -11.17
N LEU A 203 -0.47 -8.93 -12.03
CA LEU A 203 -0.84 -7.86 -12.96
C LEU A 203 -1.19 -6.56 -12.22
N ILE A 204 -2.05 -6.61 -11.20
CA ILE A 204 -2.37 -5.41 -10.39
C ILE A 204 -1.10 -4.85 -9.74
N ARG A 205 -0.22 -5.72 -9.22
CA ARG A 205 1.01 -5.29 -8.54
C ARG A 205 1.98 -4.59 -9.49
N GLU A 206 2.17 -5.15 -10.67
CA GLU A 206 3.04 -4.59 -11.71
C GLU A 206 2.45 -3.27 -12.23
N ALA A 207 1.16 -3.27 -12.57
CA ALA A 207 0.45 -2.06 -12.98
C ALA A 207 0.49 -0.96 -11.90
N TRP A 208 0.39 -1.33 -10.62
CA TRP A 208 0.53 -0.38 -9.51
C TRP A 208 1.94 0.16 -9.36
N LYS A 209 2.98 -0.69 -9.46
CA LYS A 209 4.38 -0.23 -9.42
C LYS A 209 4.67 0.76 -10.54
N ASP A 210 4.19 0.49 -11.74
CA ASP A 210 4.36 1.40 -12.87
C ASP A 210 3.56 2.68 -12.67
N THR A 211 2.33 2.58 -12.17
CA THR A 211 1.50 3.73 -11.77
C THR A 211 2.22 4.60 -10.74
N GLN A 212 2.88 4.03 -9.73
CA GLN A 212 3.62 4.79 -8.73
C GLN A 212 4.75 5.62 -9.34
N LYS A 213 5.49 5.05 -10.30
CA LYS A 213 6.55 5.79 -11.02
C LYS A 213 5.96 6.95 -11.81
N THR A 214 4.89 6.71 -12.57
CA THR A 214 4.19 7.75 -13.33
C THR A 214 3.67 8.84 -12.40
N LEU A 215 2.97 8.48 -11.32
CA LEU A 215 2.46 9.43 -10.33
C LEU A 215 3.56 10.29 -9.71
N SER A 216 4.73 9.70 -9.41
CA SER A 216 5.89 10.46 -8.91
C SER A 216 6.34 11.49 -9.92
N HIS A 217 6.55 11.07 -11.17
CA HIS A 217 7.00 11.96 -12.23
C HIS A 217 5.98 13.06 -12.55
N THR A 218 4.69 12.72 -12.67
CA THR A 218 3.60 13.68 -12.88
C THR A 218 3.55 14.69 -11.74
N LYS A 219 3.76 14.25 -10.49
CA LYS A 219 3.77 15.14 -9.33
C LYS A 219 4.96 16.08 -9.35
N GLU A 220 6.15 15.61 -9.73
CA GLU A 220 7.32 16.46 -9.91
C GLU A 220 7.03 17.57 -10.94
N LYS A 221 6.45 17.20 -12.09
CA LYS A 221 6.04 18.15 -13.13
C LYS A 221 4.98 19.14 -12.68
N LEU A 222 3.98 18.70 -11.92
CA LEU A 222 3.00 19.60 -11.32
C LEU A 222 3.63 20.61 -10.35
N ASN A 223 4.60 20.17 -9.55
CA ASN A 223 5.30 21.05 -8.63
C ASN A 223 6.16 22.07 -9.39
N GLU A 224 6.87 21.63 -10.43
CA GLU A 224 7.65 22.50 -11.31
C GLU A 224 6.77 23.60 -11.93
N ALA A 225 5.62 23.23 -12.50
CA ALA A 225 4.66 24.18 -13.06
C ALA A 225 4.07 25.13 -12.00
N SER A 226 3.80 24.62 -10.79
CA SER A 226 3.32 25.45 -9.68
C SER A 226 4.37 26.46 -9.22
N LEU A 227 5.65 26.09 -9.20
CA LEU A 227 6.74 27.00 -8.83
C LEU A 227 6.97 28.06 -9.91
N GLY A 228 6.94 27.68 -11.19
CA GLY A 228 7.00 28.64 -12.31
C GLY A 228 5.92 29.71 -12.21
N ASN A 229 4.68 29.32 -11.92
CA ASN A 229 3.58 30.26 -11.67
C ASN A 229 3.83 31.21 -10.49
N VAL A 230 4.48 30.73 -9.42
CA VAL A 230 4.79 31.58 -8.26
C VAL A 230 5.87 32.59 -8.63
N VAL A 231 6.92 32.16 -9.34
CA VAL A 231 7.99 33.04 -9.84
C VAL A 231 7.42 34.12 -10.75
N GLU A 232 6.58 33.76 -11.73
CA GLU A 232 5.95 34.72 -12.64
C GLU A 232 5.08 35.74 -11.90
N LYS A 233 4.36 35.30 -10.85
CA LYS A 233 3.58 36.21 -9.99
C LYS A 233 4.46 37.16 -9.20
N LEU A 234 5.62 36.70 -8.70
CA LEU A 234 6.58 37.52 -7.98
C LEU A 234 7.22 38.57 -8.90
N GLU A 235 7.62 38.21 -10.12
CA GLU A 235 8.15 39.15 -11.13
C GLU A 235 7.12 40.23 -11.52
N LYS A 236 5.84 39.84 -11.66
CA LYS A 236 4.74 40.79 -11.88
C LYS A 236 4.49 41.71 -10.69
N LEU A 237 4.75 41.27 -9.46
CA LEU A 237 4.67 42.11 -8.28
C LEU A 237 5.86 43.08 -8.22
N GLU A 238 7.07 42.60 -8.45
CA GLU A 238 8.29 43.41 -8.46
C GLU A 238 8.19 44.54 -9.50
N SER A 239 7.76 44.22 -10.72
CA SER A 239 7.56 45.23 -11.78
C SER A 239 6.46 46.25 -11.46
N LYS A 240 5.48 45.93 -10.61
CA LYS A 240 4.49 46.90 -10.11
C LYS A 240 5.07 47.80 -9.04
N PHE A 241 5.87 47.24 -8.12
CA PHE A 241 6.54 48.02 -7.08
C PHE A 241 7.62 48.95 -7.66
N ALA A 242 8.34 48.53 -8.71
CA ALA A 242 9.34 49.37 -9.37
C ALA A 242 8.77 50.57 -10.15
N ARG A 243 7.44 50.62 -10.35
CA ARG A 243 6.75 51.74 -11.01
C ARG A 243 6.15 52.75 -10.01
N VAL A 244 6.27 52.49 -8.71
CA VAL A 244 5.83 53.35 -7.60
C VAL A 244 7.05 54.02 -7.00
#